data_AF-A0A920UK97-F1
#
_entry.id   AF-A0A920UK97-F1
#
_cell.length_a   1.000
_cell.length_b   1.000
_cell.length_c   1.000
_cell.angle_alpha   90.00
_cell.angle_beta   90.00
_cell.angle_gamma   90.00
#
_symmetry.space_group_name_H-M   'P 1'
#
loop_
_entity.id
_entity.type
_entity.pdbx_description
1 polymer ?
#
loop_
_entity_poly.entity_id
_entity_poly.type
_entity_poly.pdbx_seq_one_letter_code
_entity_poly.pdbx_strand_id
1 'polypeptide(L)' 'MNGLKITADAKASDKSMYFGIVQGGTNLELRERSAKDITSLGFDGYAYGGLSVGEEKDLMIDAQSSCINYYLKINQDT' A
#
# COMPACT_ATOMS: atom_id res chain seq x y z
N MET A 1 2.63 12.19 9.58
CA MET A 1 1.88 12.11 8.31
C MET A 1 2.39 13.05 7.20
N ASN A 2 3.45 13.85 7.41
CA ASN A 2 3.89 14.87 6.43
C ASN A 2 4.66 14.30 5.21
N GLY A 3 5.17 13.06 5.27
CA GLY A 3 5.91 12.45 4.17
C GLY A 3 5.05 11.97 3.00
N LEU A 4 3.80 11.57 3.26
CA LEU A 4 2.87 11.01 2.26
C LEU A 4 2.55 12.02 1.14
N LYS A 5 2.50 13.31 1.51
CA LYS A 5 2.04 14.40 0.63
C LYS A 5 3.16 14.91 -0.29
N ILE A 6 4.42 14.70 0.07
CA ILE A 6 5.56 15.25 -0.68
C ILE A 6 5.70 14.55 -2.05
N THR A 7 5.61 13.23 -2.10
CA THR A 7 5.75 12.48 -3.36
C THR A 7 4.53 12.57 -4.26
N ALA A 8 3.32 12.62 -3.69
CA ALA A 8 2.09 12.79 -4.46
C ALA A 8 2.08 14.14 -5.21
N ASP A 9 2.56 15.20 -4.57
CA ASP A 9 2.58 16.55 -5.15
C ASP A 9 3.82 16.81 -6.06
N ALA A 10 4.80 15.90 -6.10
CA ALA A 10 6.09 16.10 -6.77
C ALA A 10 6.22 15.33 -8.11
N LYS A 11 5.15 15.25 -8.90
CA LYS A 11 5.20 14.61 -10.22
C LYS A 11 6.21 15.33 -11.13
N ALA A 12 7.33 14.69 -11.40
CA ALA A 12 8.51 15.27 -12.04
C ALA A 12 8.37 15.34 -13.57
N SER A 13 7.59 14.43 -14.17
CA SER A 13 7.20 14.48 -15.58
C SER A 13 6.01 13.55 -15.86
N ASP A 14 5.33 13.76 -16.98
CA ASP A 14 4.24 12.88 -17.43
C ASP A 14 4.69 11.49 -17.90
N LYS A 15 5.99 11.24 -18.03
CA LYS A 15 6.54 9.92 -18.38
C LYS A 15 6.91 9.07 -17.16
N SER A 16 6.97 9.67 -15.97
CA SER A 16 7.35 8.96 -14.74
C SER A 16 6.12 8.37 -14.07
N MET A 17 6.20 7.09 -13.68
CA MET A 17 5.19 6.43 -12.86
C MET A 17 5.54 6.56 -11.38
N TYR A 18 4.55 6.87 -10.55
CA TYR A 18 4.67 6.98 -9.11
C TYR A 18 3.96 5.81 -8.46
N PHE A 19 4.63 5.17 -7.50
CA PHE A 19 4.10 4.02 -6.78
C PHE A 19 3.87 4.38 -5.32
N GLY A 20 2.64 4.15 -4.85
CA GLY A 20 2.31 4.20 -3.43
C GLY A 20 2.87 2.97 -2.72
N ILE A 21 3.51 3.14 -1.57
CA ILE A 21 4.06 2.01 -0.79
C ILE A 21 3.23 1.80 0.46
N VAL A 22 2.51 0.69 0.52
CA VAL A 22 1.76 0.26 1.70
C VAL A 22 2.72 -0.24 2.78
N GLN A 23 2.56 0.25 4.00
CA GLN A 23 3.38 -0.09 5.17
C GLN A 23 2.53 -0.77 6.26
N GLY A 24 3.16 -1.20 7.35
CA GLY A 24 2.46 -1.82 8.49
C GLY A 24 3.08 -3.11 9.02
N GLY A 25 4.18 -3.60 8.43
CA GLY A 25 4.84 -4.84 8.86
C GLY A 25 3.88 -6.03 8.75
N THR A 26 3.87 -6.90 9.76
CA THR A 26 2.96 -8.04 9.89
C THR A 26 1.64 -7.70 10.62
N ASN A 27 1.42 -6.42 10.96
CA ASN A 27 0.17 -6.00 11.61
C ASN A 27 -0.92 -5.77 10.56
N LEU A 28 -1.94 -6.63 10.57
CA LEU A 28 -3.00 -6.65 9.56
C LEU A 28 -3.87 -5.39 9.57
N GLU A 29 -4.22 -4.85 10.74
CA GLU A 29 -5.04 -3.64 10.84
C GLU A 29 -4.29 -2.41 10.33
N LEU A 30 -3.00 -2.29 10.66
CA LEU A 30 -2.16 -1.22 10.12
C LEU A 30 -1.96 -1.35 8.61
N ARG A 31 -1.87 -2.58 8.10
CA ARG A 31 -1.81 -2.87 6.66
C ARG A 31 -3.07 -2.45 5.93
N GLU A 32 -4.24 -2.83 6.43
CA GLU A 32 -5.54 -2.45 5.86
C GLU A 32 -5.71 -0.93 5.86
N ARG A 33 -5.40 -0.26 6.97
CA ARG A 33 -5.44 1.20 7.07
C ARG A 33 -4.48 1.86 6.09
N SER A 34 -3.23 1.39 6.03
CA SER A 34 -2.24 1.93 5.11
C SER A 34 -2.64 1.70 3.65
N ALA A 35 -3.24 0.56 3.31
CA ALA A 35 -3.73 0.28 1.98
C ALA A 35 -4.82 1.28 1.60
N LYS A 36 -5.82 1.47 2.48
CA LYS A 36 -6.89 2.46 2.30
C LYS A 36 -6.34 3.88 2.08
N ASP A 37 -5.46 4.33 2.95
CA ASP A 37 -4.93 5.70 2.90
C ASP A 37 -4.11 5.90 1.61
N ILE A 38 -3.22 4.96 1.27
CA ILE A 38 -2.35 5.06 0.08
C ILE A 38 -3.16 4.94 -1.22
N THR A 39 -4.11 4.02 -1.33
CA THR A 39 -4.92 3.88 -2.56
C THR A 39 -5.83 5.07 -2.80
N SER A 40 -6.23 5.78 -1.75
CA SER A 40 -7.04 7.00 -1.88
C SER A 40 -6.30 8.16 -2.56
N LEU A 41 -4.97 8.08 -2.67
CA LEU A 41 -4.14 9.11 -3.29
C LEU A 41 -4.00 8.97 -4.82
N GLY A 42 -4.42 7.85 -5.42
CA GLY A 42 -4.47 7.71 -6.88
C GLY A 42 -3.10 7.62 -7.58
N PHE A 43 -2.15 6.87 -6.99
CA PHE A 43 -0.86 6.57 -7.64
C PHE A 43 -1.02 5.68 -8.88
N ASP A 44 -0.03 5.68 -9.78
CA ASP A 44 -0.02 4.86 -10.99
C ASP A 44 0.11 3.35 -10.68
N GLY A 45 0.62 3.02 -9.50
CA GLY A 45 0.72 1.65 -9.01
C GLY A 45 0.94 1.61 -7.50
N TYR A 46 0.89 0.39 -6.94
CA TYR A 46 1.00 0.16 -5.51
C TYR A 46 1.97 -0.99 -5.21
N ALA A 47 2.78 -0.84 -4.17
CA ALA A 47 3.75 -1.84 -3.72
C ALA A 47 3.63 -2.08 -2.21
N TYR A 48 4.06 -3.26 -1.76
CA TYR A 48 4.17 -3.59 -0.33
C TYR A 48 5.59 -3.29 0.16
N GLY A 49 5.72 -2.39 1.15
CA GLY A 49 6.98 -2.11 1.83
C GLY A 49 7.01 -2.70 3.24
N GLY A 50 8.22 -2.86 3.80
CA GLY A 50 8.40 -3.31 5.18
C GLY A 50 8.01 -4.78 5.42
N LEU A 51 8.21 -5.63 4.42
CA LEU A 51 8.12 -7.09 4.49
C LEU A 51 9.46 -7.70 4.02
N SER A 52 9.68 -8.98 4.29
CA SER A 52 10.91 -9.74 4.03
C SER A 52 12.11 -9.25 4.84
N VAL A 53 11.91 -8.89 6.11
CA VAL A 53 12.96 -8.38 7.02
C VAL A 53 13.33 -9.36 8.14
N GLY A 54 12.75 -10.56 8.13
CA GLY A 54 13.06 -11.64 9.08
C GLY A 54 11.83 -12.31 9.71
N GLU A 55 10.63 -11.90 9.31
CA GLU A 55 9.39 -12.56 9.70
C GLU A 55 9.21 -13.95 9.05
N GLU A 56 8.39 -14.78 9.67
CA GLU A 56 7.96 -16.05 9.08
C GLU A 56 7.20 -15.84 7.77
N LYS A 57 7.41 -16.74 6.81
CA LYS A 57 6.82 -16.64 5.47
C LYS A 57 5.30 -16.54 5.49
N ASP A 58 4.64 -17.27 6.37
CA ASP A 58 3.18 -17.28 6.48
C ASP A 58 2.65 -15.93 6.98
N LEU A 59 3.34 -15.30 7.95
CA LEU A 59 2.98 -13.96 8.44
C LEU A 59 3.13 -12.89 7.35
N MET A 60 4.15 -13.02 6.49
CA MET A 60 4.31 -12.15 5.33
C MET A 60 3.15 -12.33 4.35
N ILE A 61 2.73 -13.57 4.07
CA ILE A 61 1.61 -13.87 3.16
C ILE A 61 0.30 -13.33 3.73
N ASP A 62 0.05 -13.49 5.03
CA ASP A 62 -1.14 -12.94 5.69
C ASP A 62 -1.17 -11.42 5.60
N ALA A 63 -0.03 -10.76 5.85
CA ALA A 63 0.10 -9.31 5.74
C ALA A 63 -0.19 -8.81 4.32
N GLN A 64 0.32 -9.49 3.29
CA GLN A 64 0.02 -9.18 1.88
C GLN A 64 -1.47 -9.40 1.55
N SER A 65 -2.04 -10.52 2.03
CA SER A 65 -3.42 -10.91 1.75
C SER A 65 -4.43 -9.95 2.36
N SER A 66 -4.16 -9.40 3.55
CA SER A 66 -5.01 -8.38 4.18
C SER A 66 -5.22 -7.14 3.30
N CYS A 67 -4.19 -6.72 2.57
CA CYS A 67 -4.27 -5.58 1.66
C CYS A 67 -5.14 -5.87 0.43
N ILE A 68 -5.02 -7.08 -0.12
CA ILE A 68 -5.81 -7.53 -1.29
C ILE A 68 -7.28 -7.64 -0.94
N ASN A 69 -7.61 -8.21 0.22
CA ASN A 69 -8.98 -8.35 0.67
C ASN A 69 -9.70 -6.99 0.78
N TYR A 70 -8.99 -5.95 1.22
CA TYR A 70 -9.53 -4.59 1.17
C TYR A 70 -9.77 -4.12 -0.28
N TYR A 71 -8.77 -4.24 -1.15
CA TYR A 71 -8.88 -3.82 -2.55
C TYR A 71 -10.00 -4.53 -3.31
N LEU A 72 -10.20 -5.82 -3.07
CA LEU A 72 -11.28 -6.59 -3.70
C LEU A 72 -12.65 -6.19 -3.14
N LYS A 73 -12.78 -5.95 -1.83
CA LYS A 73 -14.05 -5.50 -1.24
C LYS A 73 -14.52 -4.15 -1.79
N ILE A 74 -13.61 -3.21 -2.05
CA ILE A 74 -13.99 -1.89 -2.58
C ILE A 74 -14.30 -1.88 -4.09
N ASN A 75 -13.81 -2.88 -4.85
CA ASN A 75 -13.98 -2.95 -6.31
C ASN A 75 -14.97 -4.04 -6.76
N GLN A 76 -15.60 -4.77 -5.84
CA GLN A 76 -16.67 -5.73 -6.15
C GLN A 76 -18.09 -5.13 -6.09
N ASP A 77 -18.23 -3.87 -5.65
CA ASP A 77 -19.50 -3.13 -5.59
C ASP A 77 -19.66 -2.07 -6.71
N THR A 78 -18.86 -2.19 -7.80
CA THR A 78 -18.98 -1.41 -9.05
C THR A 78 -19.16 -2.32 -10.24
#